data_AF-A0A167G8U4-F1
#
_entry.id   AF-A0A167G8U4-F1
#
_cell.length_a   1.000
_cell.length_b   1.000
_cell.length_c   1.000
_cell.angle_alpha   90.00
_cell.angle_beta   90.00
_cell.angle_gamma   90.00
#
_symmetry.space_group_name_H-M   'P 1'
#
loop_
_entity.id
_entity.type
_entity.pdbx_description
1 polymer ?
#
loop_
_entity_poly.entity_id
_entity_poly.type
_entity_poly.pdbx_seq_one_letter_code
_entity_poly.pdbx_strand_id
1 'polypeptide(L)'
;MPFVELANEDVQMFYRTNLPGDEYGGAISSTSPPPKDREPLLLLPGTMIDSTDMTEIFASPLSKRYTLIALDPRSVGQTKNDPHLERDAWTDAVDFVKALDALGIDSVHVLAVGGPSVTAVKRMAILWPERVKSLVLVAISNPDPPDWIRDSWNELVDRYLHAKDVETMEDCVNELYPLSYGEYLGEAKIDEVVSYWESQYYPANGSRFYDWAIPFLLRQRLPIEYTSLIHQPTLILNGASTLVTSPEEAEILQGSLPNSAGGAKLVIIPDAPDQFHYIPQFAGILVDEMINFYRQLPETKARKFLNNEKDSWKRALLELAELRKDESMKDGDPTVAASFSCVAPDIIAVRKSAYERISQEEKGAFSPFGPDGKPLRKLSERRLAEISQGAQHSRSRSDSDLWASGVELEVIESDEETDMPTSTEDLRKTLAKDLVIG
;
A
#
# COMPACT_ATOMS: atom_id res chain seq x y z
N MET A 1 14.71 7.18 19.63
CA MET A 1 14.13 5.99 18.98
C MET A 1 13.43 6.46 17.71
N PRO A 2 13.37 5.65 16.65
CA PRO A 2 12.88 6.02 15.31
C PRO A 2 11.34 6.13 15.25
N PHE A 3 10.74 6.80 16.23
CA PHE A 3 9.29 7.04 16.31
C PHE A 3 9.04 8.54 16.40
N VAL A 4 7.98 8.99 15.74
CA VAL A 4 7.39 10.31 15.95
C VAL A 4 6.00 10.16 16.55
N GLU A 5 5.76 10.87 17.64
CA GLU A 5 4.45 11.00 18.24
C GLU A 5 3.65 12.02 17.42
N LEU A 6 2.51 11.61 16.86
CA LEU A 6 1.66 12.54 16.12
C LEU A 6 0.83 13.37 17.10
N ALA A 7 0.94 14.70 17.01
CA ALA A 7 0.26 15.59 17.95
C ALA A 7 -1.27 15.39 17.92
N ASN A 8 -1.87 15.26 19.11
CA ASN A 8 -3.31 15.00 19.33
C ASN A 8 -3.82 13.69 18.71
N GLU A 9 -2.94 12.75 18.41
CA GLU A 9 -3.28 11.39 17.99
C GLU A 9 -2.69 10.38 18.97
N ASP A 10 -3.29 9.19 19.07
CA ASP A 10 -2.68 8.04 19.73
C ASP A 10 -1.92 7.19 18.69
N VAL A 11 -0.91 7.80 18.07
CA VAL A 11 -0.11 7.18 17.01
C VAL A 11 1.37 7.44 17.23
N GLN A 12 2.14 6.36 17.29
CA GLN A 12 3.60 6.38 17.25
C GLN A 12 4.03 5.91 15.87
N MET A 13 4.25 6.86 14.96
CA MET A 13 4.63 6.57 13.59
C MET A 13 6.12 6.24 13.52
N PHE A 14 6.45 5.06 13.00
CA PHE A 14 7.82 4.64 12.80
C PHE A 14 8.41 5.24 11.52
N TYR A 15 9.71 5.50 11.54
CA TYR A 15 10.43 5.98 10.37
C TYR A 15 11.88 5.48 10.29
N ARG A 16 12.46 5.50 9.09
CA ARG A 16 13.88 5.19 8.86
C ARG A 16 14.55 6.31 8.08
N THR A 17 15.84 6.52 8.29
CA THR A 17 16.62 7.49 7.53
C THR A 17 17.94 6.94 7.01
N ASN A 18 18.54 7.66 6.04
CA ASN A 18 19.88 7.35 5.54
C ASN A 18 20.98 8.12 6.30
N LEU A 19 20.64 8.72 7.44
CA LEU A 19 21.59 9.46 8.25
C LEU A 19 22.43 8.47 9.08
N PRO A 20 23.68 8.80 9.41
CA PRO A 20 24.48 7.98 10.31
C PRO A 20 23.77 7.78 11.67
N GLY A 21 23.63 6.53 12.11
CA GLY A 21 22.90 6.20 13.33
C GLY A 21 22.93 4.71 13.63
N ASP A 22 21.85 4.22 14.25
CA ASP A 22 21.63 2.81 14.53
C ASP A 22 21.12 2.07 13.27
N GLU A 23 20.54 0.88 13.43
CA GLU A 23 20.00 0.05 12.36
C GLU A 23 18.96 0.77 11.47
N TYR A 24 18.28 1.79 12.01
CA TYR A 24 17.20 2.52 11.33
C TYR A 24 17.65 3.90 10.82
N GLY A 25 18.93 4.23 11.01
CA GLY A 25 19.52 5.51 10.67
C GLY A 25 19.49 6.53 11.80
N GLY A 26 20.05 7.71 11.54
CA GLY A 26 20.08 8.80 12.49
C GLY A 26 18.68 9.35 12.78
N ALA A 27 18.35 9.50 14.06
CA ALA A 27 17.09 10.11 14.49
C ALA A 27 17.03 11.59 14.10
N ILE A 28 15.85 12.02 13.64
CA ILE A 28 15.51 13.41 13.31
C ILE A 28 14.31 13.86 14.14
N SER A 29 14.29 15.15 14.45
CA SER A 29 13.19 15.78 15.19
C SER A 29 13.17 17.29 14.92
N SER A 30 12.12 17.96 15.38
CA SER A 30 12.06 19.44 15.34
C SER A 30 13.26 20.12 16.04
N THR A 31 13.88 19.49 17.04
CA THR A 31 15.08 20.01 17.72
C THR A 31 16.40 19.58 17.06
N SER A 32 16.35 18.53 16.23
CA SER A 32 17.49 17.96 15.50
C SER A 32 17.06 17.67 14.06
N PRO A 33 16.79 18.72 13.25
CA PRO A 33 16.23 18.55 11.92
C PRO A 33 17.25 17.95 10.94
N PRO A 34 16.81 17.50 9.75
CA PRO A 34 17.69 17.00 8.71
C PRO A 34 18.85 17.98 8.35
N PRO A 35 19.99 17.44 7.87
CA PRO A 35 21.10 18.27 7.38
C PRO A 35 20.66 19.26 6.30
N LYS A 36 21.08 20.53 6.42
CA LYS A 36 20.66 21.62 5.53
C LYS A 36 21.26 21.56 4.13
N ASP A 37 22.31 20.77 3.93
CA ASP A 37 22.99 20.55 2.66
C ASP A 37 22.30 19.49 1.79
N ARG A 38 21.28 18.81 2.33
CA ARG A 38 20.48 17.80 1.64
C ARG A 38 19.01 18.17 1.68
N GLU A 39 18.32 17.93 0.58
CA GLU A 39 16.87 18.10 0.56
C GLU A 39 16.20 16.83 1.11
N PRO A 40 15.10 16.95 1.85
CA PRO A 40 14.36 15.79 2.34
C PRO A 40 13.54 15.15 1.21
N LEU A 41 13.58 13.82 1.14
CA LEU A 41 12.78 12.98 0.25
C LEU A 41 12.03 11.96 1.11
N LEU A 42 10.71 12.14 1.20
CA LEU A 42 9.79 11.24 1.87
C LEU A 42 9.51 10.03 0.98
N LEU A 43 9.68 8.83 1.54
CA LEU A 43 9.44 7.55 0.88
C LEU A 43 8.25 6.88 1.59
N LEU A 44 7.22 6.52 0.84
CA LEU A 44 6.04 5.83 1.36
C LEU A 44 5.92 4.46 0.71
N PRO A 45 5.79 3.40 1.53
CA PRO A 45 5.90 2.02 1.08
C PRO A 45 4.74 1.62 0.17
N GLY A 46 4.95 0.49 -0.48
CA GLY A 46 3.98 -0.19 -1.31
C GLY A 46 2.84 -0.85 -0.53
N THR A 47 2.09 -1.70 -1.25
CA THR A 47 0.94 -2.40 -0.70
C THR A 47 1.40 -3.57 0.18
N MET A 48 0.86 -3.70 1.39
CA MET A 48 1.19 -4.75 2.37
C MET A 48 2.69 -4.89 2.69
N ILE A 49 3.47 -3.81 2.65
CA ILE A 49 4.88 -3.85 3.06
C ILE A 49 5.23 -2.57 3.82
N ASP A 50 6.30 -2.60 4.60
CA ASP A 50 6.78 -1.43 5.37
C ASP A 50 7.96 -0.74 4.67
N SER A 51 8.53 0.26 5.34
CA SER A 51 9.70 1.02 4.89
C SER A 51 10.94 0.20 4.54
N THR A 52 10.99 -1.11 4.83
CA THR A 52 12.05 -2.00 4.34
C THR A 52 12.02 -2.16 2.82
N ASP A 53 10.87 -1.93 2.19
CA ASP A 53 10.72 -2.00 0.73
C ASP A 53 11.52 -0.94 -0.04
N MET A 54 11.95 0.11 0.66
CA MET A 54 12.77 1.20 0.11
C MET A 54 14.26 0.88 0.06
N THR A 55 14.69 -0.34 0.39
CA THR A 55 16.11 -0.72 0.49
C THR A 55 16.92 -0.34 -0.76
N GLU A 56 16.39 -0.57 -1.95
CA GLU A 56 17.05 -0.22 -3.22
C GLU A 56 17.22 1.30 -3.37
N ILE A 57 16.25 2.08 -2.91
CA ILE A 57 16.31 3.56 -2.91
C ILE A 57 17.34 4.05 -1.90
N PHE A 58 17.41 3.44 -0.71
CA PHE A 58 18.44 3.73 0.30
C PHE A 58 19.86 3.46 -0.21
N ALA A 59 20.05 2.37 -0.97
CA ALA A 59 21.32 2.00 -1.58
C ALA A 59 21.69 2.85 -2.81
N SER A 60 20.73 3.61 -3.36
CA SER A 60 20.90 4.34 -4.60
C SER A 60 21.77 5.61 -4.47
N PRO A 61 22.24 6.19 -5.61
CA PRO A 61 22.91 7.49 -5.61
C PRO A 61 22.08 8.66 -5.05
N LEU A 62 20.75 8.53 -4.94
CA LEU A 62 19.88 9.57 -4.35
C LEU A 62 20.26 9.85 -2.89
N SER A 63 20.72 8.83 -2.16
CA SER A 63 21.16 8.93 -0.76
C SER A 63 22.30 9.94 -0.53
N LYS A 64 23.05 10.30 -1.58
CA LYS A 64 24.15 11.28 -1.51
C LYS A 64 23.67 12.73 -1.55
N ARG A 65 22.50 12.98 -2.14
CA ARG A 65 21.93 14.33 -2.35
C ARG A 65 20.72 14.60 -1.45
N TYR A 66 19.99 13.55 -1.08
CA TYR A 66 18.77 13.66 -0.31
C TYR A 66 18.93 13.05 1.09
N THR A 67 18.22 13.62 2.05
CA THR A 67 17.89 12.94 3.30
C THR A 67 16.66 12.08 3.01
N LEU A 68 16.88 10.77 2.89
CA LEU A 68 15.82 9.81 2.66
C LEU A 68 15.12 9.53 3.98
N ILE A 69 13.79 9.61 3.98
CA ILE A 69 12.96 9.39 5.15
C ILE A 69 11.84 8.45 4.73
N ALA A 70 11.88 7.20 5.17
CA ALA A 70 10.81 6.25 4.91
C ALA A 70 9.88 6.17 6.13
N LEU A 71 8.58 6.37 5.94
CA LEU A 71 7.58 6.25 7.01
C LEU A 71 6.82 4.94 6.88
N ASP A 72 6.47 4.34 8.02
CA ASP A 72 5.48 3.28 8.07
C ASP A 72 4.11 3.92 8.37
N PRO A 73 3.12 3.87 7.46
CA PRO A 73 1.77 4.36 7.73
C PRO A 73 1.08 3.63 8.90
N ARG A 74 -0.11 4.09 9.31
CA ARG A 74 -0.94 3.37 10.30
C ARG A 74 -1.14 1.90 9.88
N SER A 75 -1.01 1.01 10.84
CA SER A 75 -1.13 -0.44 10.70
C SER A 75 -0.13 -1.09 9.75
N VAL A 76 1.00 -0.42 9.50
CA VAL A 76 2.13 -0.94 8.70
C VAL A 76 3.37 -1.03 9.57
N GLY A 77 4.18 -2.07 9.35
CA GLY A 77 5.53 -2.20 9.89
C GLY A 77 5.60 -2.03 11.40
N GLN A 78 6.43 -1.11 11.88
CA GLN A 78 6.61 -0.88 13.32
C GLN A 78 5.69 0.21 13.89
N THR A 79 4.90 0.89 13.06
CA THR A 79 3.96 1.91 13.52
C THR A 79 2.93 1.32 14.48
N LYS A 80 2.77 2.01 15.62
CA LYS A 80 1.82 1.66 16.66
C LYS A 80 0.65 2.62 16.62
N ASN A 81 -0.53 2.06 16.50
CA ASN A 81 -1.80 2.76 16.53
C ASN A 81 -2.90 1.75 16.86
N ASP A 82 -3.95 2.25 17.48
CA ASP A 82 -5.21 1.53 17.49
C ASP A 82 -5.92 1.69 16.13
N PRO A 83 -6.78 0.74 15.76
CA PRO A 83 -7.64 0.87 14.59
C PRO A 83 -8.53 2.10 14.65
N HIS A 84 -8.70 2.77 13.51
CA HIS A 84 -9.37 4.06 13.43
C HIS A 84 -10.53 3.98 12.42
N LEU A 85 -11.77 4.01 12.93
CA LEU A 85 -12.98 3.76 12.13
C LEU A 85 -13.19 4.82 11.04
N GLU A 86 -12.81 6.06 11.34
CA GLU A 86 -12.85 7.22 10.46
C GLU A 86 -11.66 7.27 9.49
N ARG A 87 -10.74 6.31 9.53
CA ARG A 87 -9.56 6.31 8.66
C ARG A 87 -9.94 6.26 7.18
N ASP A 88 -9.35 7.17 6.42
CA ASP A 88 -9.32 7.16 4.97
C ASP A 88 -8.04 7.83 4.45
N ALA A 89 -7.90 7.96 3.14
CA ALA A 89 -6.71 8.57 2.56
C ALA A 89 -6.55 10.07 2.86
N TRP A 90 -7.59 10.78 3.32
CA TRP A 90 -7.47 12.16 3.80
C TRP A 90 -6.88 12.21 5.19
N THR A 91 -7.29 11.29 6.08
CA THR A 91 -6.67 11.16 7.41
C THR A 91 -5.22 10.69 7.30
N ASP A 92 -4.90 9.77 6.37
CA ASP A 92 -3.51 9.34 6.12
C ASP A 92 -2.64 10.52 5.63
N ALA A 93 -3.20 11.41 4.80
CA ALA A 93 -2.50 12.64 4.37
C ALA A 93 -2.20 13.59 5.54
N VAL A 94 -3.14 13.72 6.49
CA VAL A 94 -2.93 14.48 7.74
C VAL A 94 -1.77 13.90 8.54
N ASP A 95 -1.74 12.57 8.72
CA ASP A 95 -0.69 11.91 9.49
C ASP A 95 0.70 12.18 8.90
N PHE A 96 0.83 12.16 7.57
CA PHE A 96 2.11 12.48 6.91
C PHE A 96 2.55 13.92 7.18
N VAL A 97 1.64 14.89 7.11
CA VAL A 97 1.96 16.30 7.40
C VAL A 97 2.33 16.48 8.87
N LYS A 98 1.60 15.83 9.80
CA LYS A 98 1.94 15.82 11.23
C LYS A 98 3.31 15.19 11.49
N ALA A 99 3.65 14.12 10.79
CA ALA A 99 4.97 13.51 10.88
C ALA A 99 6.06 14.49 10.42
N LEU A 100 5.85 15.22 9.31
CA LEU A 100 6.78 16.26 8.87
C LEU A 100 6.94 17.38 9.91
N ASP A 101 5.85 17.82 10.56
CA ASP A 101 5.90 18.82 11.63
C ASP A 101 6.72 18.33 12.83
N ALA A 102 6.50 17.09 13.28
CA ALA A 102 7.25 16.46 14.37
C ALA A 102 8.75 16.33 14.05
N LEU A 103 9.07 16.10 12.77
CA LEU A 103 10.43 16.00 12.26
C LEU A 103 11.10 17.36 11.97
N GLY A 104 10.36 18.47 12.08
CA GLY A 104 10.86 19.81 11.76
C GLY A 104 11.14 20.01 10.26
N ILE A 105 10.29 19.45 9.41
CA ILE A 105 10.46 19.46 7.95
C ILE A 105 9.37 20.32 7.30
N ASP A 106 9.79 21.45 6.73
CA ASP A 106 8.89 22.40 6.05
C ASP A 106 8.30 21.81 4.76
N SER A 107 9.09 21.16 3.92
CA SER A 107 8.63 20.64 2.63
C SER A 107 9.53 19.52 2.11
N VAL A 108 8.94 18.56 1.38
CA VAL A 108 9.61 17.34 0.93
C VAL A 108 9.36 17.06 -0.55
N HIS A 109 10.31 16.41 -1.21
CA HIS A 109 9.99 15.59 -2.38
C HIS A 109 9.32 14.30 -1.87
N VAL A 110 8.38 13.72 -2.63
CA VAL A 110 7.71 12.48 -2.20
C VAL A 110 7.83 11.41 -3.28
N LEU A 111 8.24 10.20 -2.86
CA LEU A 111 8.04 8.95 -3.59
C LEU A 111 6.92 8.18 -2.88
N ALA A 112 5.85 7.87 -3.61
CA ALA A 112 4.73 7.09 -3.10
C ALA A 112 4.46 5.90 -4.00
N VAL A 113 4.35 4.72 -3.40
CA VAL A 113 4.19 3.47 -4.14
C VAL A 113 2.87 2.79 -3.81
N GLY A 114 2.16 2.35 -4.84
CA GLY A 114 0.93 1.59 -4.70
C GLY A 114 -0.27 2.42 -4.26
N GLY A 115 -1.43 1.78 -4.27
CA GLY A 115 -2.73 2.41 -4.09
C GLY A 115 -2.86 3.29 -2.84
N PRO A 116 -2.64 2.78 -1.61
CA PRO A 116 -2.84 3.54 -0.38
C PRO A 116 -1.95 4.79 -0.30
N SER A 117 -0.64 4.61 -0.48
CA SER A 117 0.33 5.71 -0.41
C SER A 117 0.06 6.75 -1.49
N VAL A 118 -0.06 6.36 -2.77
CA VAL A 118 -0.34 7.29 -3.89
C VAL A 118 -1.63 8.08 -3.65
N THR A 119 -2.66 7.42 -3.12
CA THR A 119 -3.97 8.03 -2.88
C THR A 119 -3.93 9.07 -1.76
N ALA A 120 -3.15 8.81 -0.70
CA ALA A 120 -2.94 9.74 0.40
C ALA A 120 -2.05 10.93 -0.01
N VAL A 121 -0.94 10.73 -0.74
CA VAL A 121 -0.07 11.87 -1.11
C VAL A 121 -0.72 12.82 -2.10
N LYS A 122 -1.57 12.33 -3.01
CA LYS A 122 -2.38 13.23 -3.86
C LYS A 122 -3.22 14.19 -3.02
N ARG A 123 -3.81 13.71 -1.92
CA ARG A 123 -4.61 14.53 -0.99
C ARG A 123 -3.73 15.47 -0.17
N MET A 124 -2.56 15.00 0.25
CA MET A 124 -1.54 15.85 0.87
C MET A 124 -1.15 17.02 -0.04
N ALA A 125 -0.90 16.76 -1.32
CA ALA A 125 -0.53 17.77 -2.30
C ALA A 125 -1.65 18.77 -2.62
N ILE A 126 -2.91 18.35 -2.50
CA ILE A 126 -4.09 19.21 -2.67
C ILE A 126 -4.26 20.15 -1.47
N LEU A 127 -4.25 19.62 -0.24
CA LEU A 127 -4.55 20.40 0.97
C LEU A 127 -3.35 21.20 1.48
N TRP A 128 -2.13 20.68 1.28
CA TRP A 128 -0.88 21.30 1.71
C TRP A 128 0.13 21.40 0.56
N PRO A 129 -0.22 22.12 -0.52
CA PRO A 129 0.61 22.20 -1.71
C PRO A 129 2.02 22.77 -1.42
N GLU A 130 2.15 23.59 -0.37
CA GLU A 130 3.42 24.17 0.08
C GLU A 130 4.34 23.16 0.79
N ARG A 131 3.81 22.03 1.24
CA ARG A 131 4.57 20.97 1.95
C ARG A 131 5.15 19.93 0.97
N VAL A 132 4.71 19.96 -0.29
CA VAL A 132 5.14 19.01 -1.34
C VAL A 132 5.90 19.76 -2.43
N LYS A 133 7.19 19.42 -2.62
CA LYS A 133 8.06 20.01 -3.66
C LYS A 133 7.86 19.36 -5.02
N SER A 134 7.70 18.03 -5.04
CA SER A 134 7.41 17.23 -6.24
C SER A 134 6.84 15.88 -5.84
N LEU A 135 6.17 15.22 -6.79
CA LEU A 135 5.59 13.90 -6.62
C LEU A 135 6.25 12.90 -7.58
N VAL A 136 6.62 11.73 -7.06
CA VAL A 136 6.93 10.53 -7.83
C VAL A 136 5.91 9.47 -7.42
N LEU A 137 5.00 9.12 -8.32
CA LEU A 137 3.89 8.21 -8.09
C LEU A 137 4.14 6.90 -8.83
N VAL A 138 4.10 5.79 -8.11
CA VAL A 138 4.43 4.46 -8.65
C VAL A 138 3.24 3.51 -8.46
N ALA A 139 2.96 2.69 -9.48
CA ALA A 139 1.87 1.70 -9.46
C ALA A 139 0.48 2.32 -9.23
N ILE A 140 -0.05 2.93 -10.28
CA ILE A 140 -1.30 3.68 -10.24
C ILE A 140 -2.49 2.71 -10.24
N SER A 141 -3.12 2.58 -9.07
CA SER A 141 -4.34 1.78 -8.93
C SER A 141 -5.55 2.46 -9.55
N ASN A 142 -6.37 1.66 -10.25
CA ASN A 142 -7.69 2.08 -10.70
C ASN A 142 -8.54 2.47 -9.48
N PRO A 143 -9.09 3.68 -9.34
CA PRO A 143 -9.93 4.03 -8.20
C PRO A 143 -11.22 3.20 -8.11
N ASP A 144 -11.78 2.78 -9.26
CA ASP A 144 -13.03 2.06 -9.43
C ASP A 144 -12.75 0.70 -10.11
N PRO A 145 -12.19 -0.29 -9.37
CA PRO A 145 -11.88 -1.57 -9.95
C PRO A 145 -13.19 -2.27 -10.37
N PRO A 146 -13.18 -3.08 -11.45
CA PRO A 146 -14.28 -3.98 -11.77
C PRO A 146 -14.77 -4.76 -10.54
N ASP A 147 -16.08 -5.01 -10.46
CA ASP A 147 -16.70 -5.67 -9.31
C ASP A 147 -16.03 -7.00 -8.97
N TRP A 148 -15.66 -7.80 -9.98
CA TRP A 148 -14.97 -9.08 -9.77
C TRP A 148 -13.60 -8.93 -9.10
N ILE A 149 -12.81 -7.88 -9.41
CA ILE A 149 -11.54 -7.61 -8.72
C ILE A 149 -11.80 -7.29 -7.25
N ARG A 150 -12.80 -6.45 -7.00
CA ARG A 150 -13.19 -6.09 -5.63
C ARG A 150 -13.65 -7.33 -4.87
N ASP A 151 -14.49 -8.16 -5.46
CA ASP A 151 -15.02 -9.37 -4.82
C ASP A 151 -13.90 -10.38 -4.54
N SER A 152 -12.99 -10.62 -5.49
CA SER A 152 -11.82 -11.48 -5.28
C SER A 152 -10.90 -10.98 -4.16
N TRP A 153 -10.68 -9.66 -4.05
CA TRP A 153 -9.91 -9.10 -2.94
C TRP A 153 -10.60 -9.28 -1.60
N ASN A 154 -11.91 -9.10 -1.54
CA ASN A 154 -12.66 -9.30 -0.30
C ASN A 154 -12.67 -10.77 0.11
N GLU A 155 -12.85 -11.69 -0.83
CA GLU A 155 -12.73 -13.13 -0.56
C GLU A 155 -11.33 -13.52 -0.07
N LEU A 156 -10.29 -12.99 -0.71
CA LEU A 156 -8.90 -13.24 -0.31
C LEU A 156 -8.62 -12.72 1.10
N VAL A 157 -9.01 -11.49 1.41
CA VAL A 157 -8.83 -10.88 2.74
C VAL A 157 -9.63 -11.63 3.80
N ASP A 158 -10.88 -11.99 3.50
CA ASP A 158 -11.73 -12.77 4.41
C ASP A 158 -11.14 -14.16 4.70
N ARG A 159 -10.74 -14.90 3.67
CA ARG A 159 -10.10 -16.21 3.84
C ARG A 159 -8.80 -16.10 4.63
N TYR A 160 -8.00 -15.07 4.37
CA TYR A 160 -6.74 -14.86 5.10
C TYR A 160 -6.98 -14.53 6.58
N LEU A 161 -7.95 -13.66 6.88
CA LEU A 161 -8.34 -13.31 8.26
C LEU A 161 -8.91 -14.51 9.04
N HIS A 162 -9.57 -15.45 8.35
CA HIS A 162 -10.20 -16.60 8.98
C HIS A 162 -9.41 -17.90 8.87
N ALA A 163 -8.20 -17.86 8.32
CA ALA A 163 -7.32 -19.02 8.17
C ALA A 163 -7.15 -19.77 9.50
N LYS A 164 -7.14 -21.11 9.43
CA LYS A 164 -7.08 -22.00 10.61
C LYS A 164 -5.71 -22.61 10.83
N ASP A 165 -4.84 -22.52 9.85
CA ASP A 165 -3.49 -23.08 9.82
C ASP A 165 -2.59 -22.27 8.87
N VAL A 166 -1.28 -22.57 8.91
CA VAL A 166 -0.28 -21.88 8.11
C VAL A 166 -0.42 -22.23 6.63
N GLU A 167 -0.86 -23.45 6.31
CA GLU A 167 -1.11 -23.89 4.94
C GLU A 167 -2.16 -23.01 4.25
N THR A 168 -3.30 -22.74 4.90
CA THR A 168 -4.35 -21.87 4.38
C THR A 168 -3.87 -20.43 4.19
N MET A 169 -3.05 -19.91 5.12
CA MET A 169 -2.44 -18.58 4.98
C MET A 169 -1.50 -18.53 3.78
N GLU A 170 -0.56 -19.48 3.69
CA GLU A 170 0.41 -19.59 2.60
C GLU A 170 -0.27 -19.79 1.24
N ASP A 171 -1.43 -20.45 1.17
CA ASP A 171 -2.23 -20.56 -0.06
C ASP A 171 -2.72 -19.18 -0.54
N CYS A 172 -3.26 -18.37 0.36
CA CYS A 172 -3.64 -16.99 0.04
C CYS A 172 -2.43 -16.17 -0.39
N VAL A 173 -1.28 -16.34 0.26
CA VAL A 173 -0.03 -15.65 -0.09
C VAL A 173 0.47 -16.05 -1.48
N ASN A 174 0.39 -17.33 -1.84
CA ASN A 174 0.76 -17.83 -3.16
C ASN A 174 -0.14 -17.26 -4.27
N GLU A 175 -1.39 -16.93 -3.98
CA GLU A 175 -2.27 -16.21 -4.91
C GLU A 175 -1.94 -14.71 -4.98
N LEU A 176 -1.54 -14.10 -3.86
CA LEU A 176 -1.33 -12.66 -3.74
C LEU A 176 0.03 -12.17 -4.29
N TYR A 177 1.12 -12.85 -3.96
CA TYR A 177 2.45 -12.33 -4.30
C TYR A 177 2.72 -12.23 -5.81
N PRO A 178 2.24 -13.14 -6.70
CA PRO A 178 2.44 -13.01 -8.13
C PRO A 178 1.73 -11.77 -8.71
N LEU A 179 0.59 -11.37 -8.13
CA LEU A 179 -0.11 -10.14 -8.52
C LEU A 179 0.72 -8.89 -8.23
N SER A 180 1.52 -8.94 -7.15
CA SER A 180 2.31 -7.81 -6.68
C SER A 180 3.69 -7.74 -7.33
N TYR A 181 4.37 -8.89 -7.47
CA TYR A 181 5.78 -8.94 -7.85
C TYR A 181 6.07 -9.75 -9.12
N GLY A 182 5.06 -10.37 -9.74
CA GLY A 182 5.26 -11.27 -10.88
C GLY A 182 6.16 -12.46 -10.53
N GLU A 183 6.89 -12.96 -11.52
CA GLU A 183 7.84 -14.09 -11.38
C GLU A 183 9.29 -13.63 -11.10
N TYR A 184 9.48 -12.36 -10.74
CA TYR A 184 10.82 -11.74 -10.68
C TYR A 184 11.52 -11.87 -9.32
N LEU A 185 10.81 -12.30 -8.26
CA LEU A 185 11.43 -12.50 -6.95
C LEU A 185 12.08 -13.88 -6.86
N GLY A 186 13.34 -13.91 -6.42
CA GLY A 186 13.98 -15.15 -5.98
C GLY A 186 13.39 -15.65 -4.66
N GLU A 187 13.53 -16.94 -4.39
CA GLU A 187 12.92 -17.62 -3.22
C GLU A 187 13.24 -16.93 -1.89
N ALA A 188 14.47 -16.47 -1.68
CA ALA A 188 14.85 -15.78 -0.44
C ALA A 188 14.07 -14.48 -0.21
N LYS A 189 13.73 -13.75 -1.29
CA LYS A 189 12.97 -12.50 -1.21
C LYS A 189 11.47 -12.76 -1.08
N ILE A 190 10.99 -13.85 -1.67
CA ILE A 190 9.64 -14.37 -1.41
C ILE A 190 9.50 -14.70 0.08
N ASP A 191 10.42 -15.49 0.64
CA ASP A 191 10.40 -15.83 2.08
C ASP A 191 10.41 -14.59 2.98
N GLU A 192 11.17 -13.54 2.63
CA GLU A 192 11.19 -12.28 3.36
C GLU A 192 9.82 -11.59 3.36
N VAL A 193 9.19 -11.46 2.19
CA VAL A 193 7.86 -10.84 2.04
C VAL A 193 6.79 -11.66 2.75
N VAL A 194 6.80 -12.98 2.58
CA VAL A 194 5.83 -13.87 3.23
C VAL A 194 5.99 -13.84 4.74
N SER A 195 7.24 -13.91 5.24
CA SER A 195 7.51 -13.81 6.66
C SER A 195 7.06 -12.46 7.22
N TYR A 196 7.19 -11.37 6.45
CA TYR A 196 6.65 -10.07 6.84
C TYR A 196 5.12 -10.13 6.93
N TRP A 197 4.42 -10.61 5.89
CA TRP A 197 2.95 -10.73 5.89
C TRP A 197 2.44 -11.59 7.05
N GLU A 198 2.97 -12.79 7.22
CA GLU A 198 2.56 -13.70 8.30
C GLU A 198 2.85 -13.13 9.70
N SER A 199 3.85 -12.26 9.83
CA SER A 199 4.18 -11.64 11.12
C SER A 199 3.37 -10.39 11.44
N GLN A 200 2.93 -9.65 10.42
CA GLN A 200 2.20 -8.40 10.58
C GLN A 200 0.69 -8.60 10.51
N TYR A 201 0.27 -9.43 9.57
CA TYR A 201 -1.10 -9.65 9.18
C TYR A 201 -1.39 -11.15 9.36
N TYR A 202 -2.05 -11.51 10.45
CA TYR A 202 -2.44 -12.89 10.72
C TYR A 202 -3.75 -12.91 11.51
N PRO A 203 -4.50 -14.03 11.52
CA PRO A 203 -5.83 -14.09 12.12
C PRO A 203 -5.92 -13.57 13.57
N ALA A 204 -4.97 -13.94 14.44
CA ALA A 204 -4.90 -13.45 15.82
C ALA A 204 -4.45 -11.98 15.99
N ASN A 205 -4.16 -11.28 14.88
CA ASN A 205 -3.92 -9.84 14.78
C ASN A 205 -4.78 -9.23 13.65
N GLY A 206 -5.96 -9.80 13.43
CA GLY A 206 -6.89 -9.45 12.35
C GLY A 206 -7.37 -8.00 12.40
N SER A 207 -7.47 -7.39 13.59
CA SER A 207 -7.81 -5.98 13.80
C SER A 207 -6.81 -5.05 13.12
N ARG A 208 -5.50 -5.35 13.23
CA ARG A 208 -4.44 -4.60 12.54
C ARG A 208 -4.54 -4.78 11.03
N PHE A 209 -4.74 -6.02 10.57
CA PHE A 209 -4.85 -6.29 9.14
C PHE A 209 -6.09 -5.63 8.54
N TYR A 210 -7.22 -5.64 9.25
CA TYR A 210 -8.45 -4.99 8.84
C TYR A 210 -8.29 -3.46 8.77
N ASP A 211 -7.66 -2.84 9.77
CA ASP A 211 -7.37 -1.40 9.74
C ASP A 211 -6.48 -0.99 8.56
N TRP A 212 -5.51 -1.84 8.18
CA TRP A 212 -4.73 -1.66 6.96
C TRP A 212 -5.58 -1.85 5.69
N ALA A 213 -6.44 -2.87 5.65
CA ALA A 213 -7.20 -3.25 4.46
C ALA A 213 -8.33 -2.27 4.13
N ILE A 214 -8.94 -1.65 5.14
CA ILE A 214 -10.06 -0.70 4.98
C ILE A 214 -9.79 0.41 3.96
N PRO A 215 -8.73 1.23 4.07
CA PRO A 215 -8.48 2.32 3.11
C PRO A 215 -8.18 1.81 1.70
N PHE A 216 -7.76 0.55 1.57
CA PHE A 216 -7.53 -0.10 0.28
C PHE A 216 -8.84 -0.61 -0.35
N LEU A 217 -9.64 -1.37 0.40
CA LEU A 217 -10.90 -2.00 -0.05
C LEU A 217 -12.04 -1.00 -0.21
N LEU A 218 -12.14 -0.06 0.73
CA LEU A 218 -13.17 0.99 0.77
C LEU A 218 -12.60 2.34 0.32
N ARG A 219 -11.63 2.30 -0.61
CA ARG A 219 -10.95 3.49 -1.10
C ARG A 219 -11.95 4.51 -1.62
N GLN A 220 -11.86 5.73 -1.11
CA GLN A 220 -12.66 6.82 -1.64
C GLN A 220 -12.05 7.31 -2.94
N ARG A 221 -12.88 7.35 -3.99
CA ARG A 221 -12.51 7.97 -5.25
C ARG A 221 -12.10 9.42 -5.01
N LEU A 222 -10.93 9.78 -5.54
CA LEU A 222 -10.56 11.17 -5.72
C LEU A 222 -11.14 11.64 -7.05
N PRO A 223 -12.11 12.57 -7.06
CA PRO A 223 -12.67 13.08 -8.31
C PRO A 223 -11.56 13.67 -9.21
N ILE A 224 -11.69 13.46 -10.51
CA ILE A 224 -10.68 13.85 -11.50
C ILE A 224 -10.54 15.38 -11.58
N GLU A 225 -11.58 16.11 -11.20
CA GLU A 225 -11.53 17.55 -11.05
C GLU A 225 -10.59 17.99 -9.93
N TYR A 226 -10.43 17.19 -8.86
CA TYR A 226 -9.55 17.55 -7.74
C TYR A 226 -8.08 17.33 -8.07
N THR A 227 -7.74 16.41 -8.98
CA THR A 227 -6.34 16.24 -9.42
C THR A 227 -5.84 17.47 -10.16
N SER A 228 -6.72 18.31 -10.71
CA SER A 228 -6.34 19.61 -11.26
C SER A 228 -5.79 20.59 -10.22
N LEU A 229 -6.02 20.37 -8.92
CA LEU A 229 -5.46 21.18 -7.84
C LEU A 229 -4.01 20.80 -7.50
N ILE A 230 -3.48 19.72 -8.10
CA ILE A 230 -2.09 19.31 -7.93
C ILE A 230 -1.23 20.13 -8.88
N HIS A 231 -0.46 21.05 -8.32
CA HIS A 231 0.43 21.97 -9.04
C HIS A 231 1.89 21.53 -9.05
N GLN A 232 2.24 20.55 -8.21
CA GLN A 232 3.61 20.10 -8.04
C GLN A 232 4.09 19.40 -9.32
N PRO A 233 5.38 19.56 -9.68
CA PRO A 233 6.00 18.71 -10.68
C PRO A 233 5.75 17.24 -10.33
N THR A 234 5.23 16.47 -11.28
CA THR A 234 4.81 15.09 -11.06
C THR A 234 5.42 14.15 -12.08
N LEU A 235 6.08 13.10 -11.58
CA LEU A 235 6.51 11.93 -12.34
C LEU A 235 5.62 10.74 -11.97
N ILE A 236 5.08 10.07 -12.98
CA ILE A 236 4.27 8.87 -12.85
C ILE A 236 5.06 7.72 -13.48
N LEU A 237 5.24 6.63 -12.74
CA LEU A 237 5.81 5.39 -13.26
C LEU A 237 4.83 4.24 -13.06
N ASN A 238 4.63 3.43 -14.10
CA ASN A 238 3.76 2.27 -14.01
C ASN A 238 4.38 1.06 -14.71
N GLY A 239 4.19 -0.12 -14.13
CA GLY A 239 4.53 -1.38 -14.79
C GLY A 239 3.57 -1.69 -15.94
N ALA A 240 4.06 -2.38 -16.97
CA ALA A 240 3.24 -2.84 -18.09
C ALA A 240 2.64 -4.25 -17.86
N SER A 241 3.21 -5.04 -16.94
CA SER A 241 2.93 -6.47 -16.78
C SER A 241 2.33 -6.78 -15.41
N THR A 242 1.22 -6.12 -15.09
CA THR A 242 0.53 -6.18 -13.81
C THR A 242 -0.94 -6.54 -14.03
N LEU A 243 -1.50 -7.33 -13.11
CA LEU A 243 -2.91 -7.73 -13.11
C LEU A 243 -3.78 -6.80 -12.24
N VAL A 244 -3.14 -5.94 -11.46
CA VAL A 244 -3.80 -5.07 -10.45
C VAL A 244 -3.91 -3.64 -10.94
N THR A 245 -2.94 -3.19 -11.72
CA THR A 245 -2.82 -1.83 -12.26
C THR A 245 -2.63 -1.92 -13.77
N SER A 246 -2.95 -0.84 -14.50
CA SER A 246 -2.80 -0.82 -15.95
C SER A 246 -2.12 0.47 -16.43
N PRO A 247 -1.41 0.44 -17.57
CA PRO A 247 -0.90 1.65 -18.19
C PRO A 247 -1.99 2.69 -18.47
N GLU A 248 -3.21 2.25 -18.81
CA GLU A 248 -4.36 3.13 -19.06
C GLU A 248 -4.71 3.98 -17.83
N GLU A 249 -4.68 3.41 -16.62
CA GLU A 249 -4.92 4.19 -15.39
C GLU A 249 -3.86 5.26 -15.16
N ALA A 250 -2.60 4.95 -15.50
CA ALA A 250 -1.51 5.91 -15.40
C ALA A 250 -1.64 7.02 -16.46
N GLU A 251 -2.11 6.71 -17.67
CA GLU A 251 -2.42 7.68 -18.73
C GLU A 251 -3.60 8.58 -18.34
N ILE A 252 -4.68 8.02 -17.77
CA ILE A 252 -5.82 8.77 -17.24
C ILE A 252 -5.34 9.74 -16.15
N LEU A 253 -4.53 9.26 -15.20
CA LEU A 253 -3.96 10.10 -14.15
C LEU A 253 -3.10 11.22 -14.75
N GLN A 254 -2.22 10.92 -15.71
CA GLN A 254 -1.40 11.94 -16.38
C GLN A 254 -2.27 13.03 -17.01
N GLY A 255 -3.31 12.63 -17.77
CA GLY A 255 -4.24 13.57 -18.41
C GLY A 255 -5.05 14.40 -17.42
N SER A 256 -5.27 13.88 -16.21
CA SER A 256 -5.99 14.55 -15.12
C SER A 256 -5.18 15.56 -14.30
N LEU A 257 -3.89 15.75 -14.63
CA LEU A 257 -2.97 16.65 -13.93
C LEU A 257 -2.59 17.86 -14.82
N PRO A 258 -3.55 18.65 -15.34
CA PRO A 258 -3.27 19.73 -16.29
C PRO A 258 -2.41 20.84 -15.70
N ASN A 259 -2.40 20.97 -14.38
CA ASN A 259 -1.73 22.04 -13.66
C ASN A 259 -0.39 21.62 -13.02
N SER A 260 0.04 20.36 -13.19
CA SER A 260 1.36 19.88 -12.73
C SER A 260 2.45 20.73 -13.38
N ALA A 261 3.29 21.38 -12.56
CA ALA A 261 4.34 22.26 -13.06
C ALA A 261 5.32 21.51 -13.98
N GLY A 262 5.51 22.05 -15.19
CA GLY A 262 6.32 21.41 -16.24
C GLY A 262 5.61 20.28 -17.00
N GLY A 263 4.32 20.02 -16.69
CA GLY A 263 3.56 18.89 -17.19
C GLY A 263 3.84 17.60 -16.40
N ALA A 264 2.81 16.77 -16.20
CA ALA A 264 3.01 15.45 -15.60
C ALA A 264 3.74 14.54 -16.58
N LYS A 265 4.88 13.96 -16.17
CA LYS A 265 5.65 13.02 -16.97
C LYS A 265 5.19 11.60 -16.66
N LEU A 266 4.87 10.80 -17.68
CA LEU A 266 4.55 9.38 -17.56
C LEU A 266 5.68 8.53 -18.13
N VAL A 267 6.04 7.48 -17.40
CA VAL A 267 6.97 6.43 -17.85
C VAL A 267 6.31 5.07 -17.61
N ILE A 268 6.06 4.33 -18.69
CA ILE A 268 5.63 2.94 -18.61
C ILE A 268 6.88 2.06 -18.69
N ILE A 269 7.09 1.21 -17.69
CA ILE A 269 8.24 0.30 -17.62
C ILE A 269 7.80 -1.05 -18.19
N PRO A 270 8.34 -1.48 -19.34
CA PRO A 270 8.05 -2.80 -19.89
C PRO A 270 8.37 -3.91 -18.89
N ASP A 271 7.54 -4.94 -18.86
CA ASP A 271 7.72 -6.14 -18.03
C ASP A 271 7.69 -5.92 -16.51
N ALA A 272 7.68 -4.68 -16.02
CA ALA A 272 7.63 -4.41 -14.60
C ALA A 272 6.26 -4.82 -14.00
N PRO A 273 6.25 -5.52 -12.86
CA PRO A 273 5.04 -5.82 -12.10
C PRO A 273 4.59 -4.58 -11.29
N ASP A 274 3.63 -4.73 -10.37
CA ASP A 274 3.11 -3.61 -9.58
C ASP A 274 4.16 -3.04 -8.60
N GLN A 275 4.75 -3.90 -7.77
CA GLN A 275 5.72 -3.54 -6.73
C GLN A 275 7.17 -3.55 -7.27
N PHE A 276 7.37 -2.98 -8.47
CA PHE A 276 8.66 -3.07 -9.17
C PHE A 276 9.81 -2.31 -8.50
N HIS A 277 9.52 -1.35 -7.63
CA HIS A 277 10.52 -0.63 -6.83
C HIS A 277 11.29 -1.54 -5.87
N TYR A 278 10.71 -2.68 -5.50
CA TYR A 278 11.31 -3.68 -4.62
C TYR A 278 12.22 -4.68 -5.35
N ILE A 279 12.16 -4.70 -6.70
CA ILE A 279 12.91 -5.64 -7.52
C ILE A 279 14.14 -4.92 -8.09
N PRO A 280 15.38 -5.34 -7.74
CA PRO A 280 16.59 -4.57 -8.04
C PRO A 280 16.72 -4.12 -9.50
N GLN A 281 16.36 -4.98 -10.45
CA GLN A 281 16.46 -4.68 -11.89
C GLN A 281 15.54 -3.54 -12.34
N PHE A 282 14.35 -3.42 -11.75
CA PHE A 282 13.39 -2.37 -12.08
C PHE A 282 13.56 -1.14 -11.18
N ALA A 283 14.01 -1.34 -9.93
CA ALA A 283 14.38 -0.27 -9.01
C ALA A 283 15.48 0.63 -9.58
N GLY A 284 16.45 0.05 -10.30
CA GLY A 284 17.47 0.83 -11.03
C GLY A 284 16.86 1.80 -12.06
N ILE A 285 15.85 1.35 -12.82
CA ILE A 285 15.14 2.18 -13.79
C ILE A 285 14.38 3.32 -13.09
N LEU A 286 13.68 3.00 -11.99
CA LEU A 286 13.00 3.99 -11.15
C LEU A 286 13.97 5.07 -10.68
N VAL A 287 15.12 4.68 -10.13
CA VAL A 287 16.14 5.60 -9.63
C VAL A 287 16.68 6.50 -10.75
N ASP A 288 16.95 5.95 -11.93
CA ASP A 288 17.45 6.72 -13.07
C ASP A 288 16.43 7.76 -13.54
N GLU A 289 15.15 7.38 -13.64
CA GLU A 289 14.07 8.29 -13.98
C GLU A 289 13.85 9.37 -12.92
N MET A 290 13.94 9.03 -11.63
CA MET A 290 13.91 9.99 -10.54
C MET A 290 15.07 10.99 -10.62
N ILE A 291 16.29 10.52 -10.85
CA ILE A 291 17.47 11.39 -11.01
C ILE A 291 17.29 12.34 -12.19
N ASN A 292 16.82 11.83 -13.33
CA ASN A 292 16.57 12.63 -14.53
C ASN A 292 15.48 13.68 -14.28
N PHE A 293 14.38 13.30 -13.63
CA PHE A 293 13.30 14.20 -13.25
C PHE A 293 13.79 15.29 -12.29
N TYR A 294 14.48 14.93 -11.21
CA TYR A 294 15.00 15.89 -10.23
C TYR A 294 16.06 16.84 -10.79
N ARG A 295 16.80 16.46 -11.83
CA ARG A 295 17.72 17.37 -12.55
C ARG A 295 16.99 18.44 -13.35
N GLN A 296 15.76 18.18 -13.77
CA GLN A 296 14.96 19.09 -14.59
C GLN A 296 14.07 20.01 -13.73
N LEU A 297 13.92 19.71 -12.44
CA LEU A 297 13.16 20.56 -11.54
C LEU A 297 13.83 21.95 -11.45
N PRO A 298 13.03 23.04 -11.44
CA PRO A 298 13.56 24.35 -11.16
C PRO A 298 14.19 24.36 -9.77
N GLU A 299 15.19 25.20 -9.53
CA GLU A 299 15.68 25.43 -8.17
C GLU A 299 14.53 25.95 -7.31
N THR A 300 13.95 25.05 -6.52
CA THR A 300 12.89 25.39 -5.58
C THR A 300 13.53 26.17 -4.45
N LYS A 301 13.37 27.49 -4.44
CA LYS A 301 13.64 28.27 -3.23
C LYS A 301 12.65 27.79 -2.18
N ALA A 302 13.12 26.95 -1.25
CA ALA A 302 12.31 26.50 -0.12
C ALA A 302 11.69 27.73 0.53
N ARG A 303 10.38 27.91 0.34
CA ARG A 303 9.65 28.90 1.11
C ARG A 303 9.65 28.35 2.53
N LYS A 304 10.30 29.07 3.46
CA LYS A 304 10.17 28.73 4.88
C LYS A 304 8.68 28.71 5.20
N PHE A 305 8.20 27.54 5.59
CA PHE A 305 6.85 27.43 6.10
C PHE A 305 6.90 28.09 7.48
N LEU A 306 6.34 29.30 7.59
CA LEU A 306 6.27 29.99 8.87
C LEU A 306 5.12 29.31 9.63
N ASN A 307 5.46 28.56 10.67
CA ASN A 307 4.60 27.79 11.58
C ASN A 307 3.56 28.63 12.35
N ASN A 308 2.82 29.51 11.68
CA ASN A 308 1.62 30.11 12.25
C ASN A 308 0.50 29.04 12.10
N GLU A 309 0.72 27.95 12.83
CA GLU A 309 0.25 26.55 12.71
C GLU A 309 -1.21 26.28 13.07
N LYS A 310 -2.08 27.29 13.19
CA LYS A 310 -3.53 27.05 13.26
C LYS A 310 -4.24 27.41 11.97
N ASP A 311 -3.70 28.38 11.25
CA ASP A 311 -4.36 28.92 10.07
C ASP A 311 -4.21 27.97 8.87
N SER A 312 -3.08 27.26 8.73
CA SER A 312 -2.93 26.28 7.63
C SER A 312 -3.78 25.04 7.82
N TRP A 313 -3.80 24.45 9.03
CA TRP A 313 -4.66 23.30 9.33
C TRP A 313 -6.15 23.64 9.20
N LYS A 314 -6.55 24.80 9.73
CA LYS A 314 -7.93 25.29 9.57
C LYS A 314 -8.28 25.58 8.11
N ARG A 315 -7.37 26.20 7.35
CA ARG A 315 -7.53 26.41 5.90
C ARG A 315 -7.75 25.07 5.18
N ALA A 316 -6.88 24.08 5.42
CA ALA A 316 -6.99 22.77 4.79
C ALA A 316 -8.34 22.09 5.10
N LEU A 317 -8.82 22.19 6.34
CA LEU A 317 -10.13 21.65 6.72
C LEU A 317 -11.28 22.39 6.01
N LEU A 318 -11.22 23.72 5.92
CA LEU A 318 -12.21 24.53 5.20
C LEU A 318 -12.20 24.25 3.69
N GLU A 319 -11.03 24.07 3.09
CA GLU A 319 -10.89 23.68 1.69
C GLU A 319 -11.46 22.29 1.44
N LEU A 320 -11.19 21.32 2.33
CA LEU A 320 -11.78 19.99 2.22
C LEU A 320 -13.31 20.04 2.34
N ALA A 321 -13.84 20.81 3.30
CA ALA A 321 -15.28 21.04 3.45
C ALA A 321 -15.91 21.59 2.17
N GLU A 322 -15.25 22.57 1.52
CA GLU A 322 -15.70 23.14 0.24
C GLU A 322 -15.65 22.10 -0.89
N LEU A 323 -14.54 21.37 -1.02
CA LEU A 323 -14.39 20.32 -2.03
C LEU A 323 -15.51 19.28 -1.91
N ARG A 324 -15.73 18.78 -0.69
CA ARG A 324 -16.74 17.75 -0.39
C ARG A 324 -18.17 18.28 -0.35
N LYS A 325 -18.36 19.61 -0.38
CA LYS A 325 -19.64 20.29 -0.19
C LYS A 325 -20.31 19.88 1.13
N ASP A 326 -19.51 19.75 2.17
CA ASP A 326 -19.94 19.35 3.52
C ASP A 326 -19.58 20.45 4.51
N GLU A 327 -20.56 21.29 4.84
CA GLU A 327 -20.39 22.40 5.79
C GLU A 327 -20.09 21.91 7.22
N SER A 328 -20.49 20.68 7.59
CA SER A 328 -20.29 20.17 8.94
C SER A 328 -18.80 19.97 9.28
N MET A 329 -17.97 19.72 8.27
CA MET A 329 -16.52 19.59 8.44
C MET A 329 -15.86 20.89 8.92
N LYS A 330 -16.48 22.05 8.69
CA LYS A 330 -15.91 23.37 9.06
C LYS A 330 -15.80 23.59 10.57
N ASP A 331 -16.63 22.88 11.33
CA ASP A 331 -16.68 22.95 12.79
C ASP A 331 -15.74 21.92 13.46
N GLY A 332 -15.10 21.05 12.66
CA GLY A 332 -14.16 20.05 13.16
C GLY A 332 -12.90 20.66 13.76
N ASP A 333 -12.25 19.93 14.67
CA ASP A 333 -10.96 20.34 15.23
C ASP A 333 -9.86 20.08 14.18
N PRO A 334 -9.25 21.12 13.59
CA PRO A 334 -8.26 20.94 12.54
C PRO A 334 -6.96 20.30 13.05
N THR A 335 -6.81 20.10 14.35
CA THR A 335 -5.65 19.47 14.96
C THR A 335 -5.80 17.95 15.13
N VAL A 336 -6.95 17.37 14.78
CA VAL A 336 -7.22 15.92 14.85
C VAL A 336 -7.49 15.38 13.45
N ALA A 337 -6.88 14.24 13.11
CA ALA A 337 -6.97 13.63 11.78
C ALA A 337 -8.41 13.23 11.42
N ALA A 338 -9.17 12.75 12.40
CA ALA A 338 -10.58 12.37 12.23
C ALA A 338 -11.46 13.50 11.66
N SER A 339 -11.13 14.77 11.92
CA SER A 339 -11.86 15.92 11.36
C SER A 339 -11.74 16.03 9.84
N PHE A 340 -10.72 15.41 9.24
CA PHE A 340 -10.51 15.36 7.80
C PHE A 340 -11.12 14.10 7.15
N SER A 341 -11.70 13.21 7.95
CA SER A 341 -12.36 12.02 7.42
C SER A 341 -13.54 12.41 6.54
N CYS A 342 -13.63 11.76 5.38
CA CYS A 342 -14.75 11.85 4.47
C CYS A 342 -15.60 10.57 4.49
N VAL A 343 -15.38 9.69 5.48
CA VAL A 343 -16.12 8.43 5.62
C VAL A 343 -17.54 8.73 6.08
N ALA A 344 -18.53 8.21 5.35
CA ALA A 344 -19.93 8.44 5.68
C ALA A 344 -20.32 7.76 7.01
N PRO A 345 -21.25 8.34 7.80
CA PRO A 345 -21.62 7.80 9.12
C PRO A 345 -22.14 6.36 9.11
N ASP A 346 -22.85 5.97 8.06
CA ASP A 346 -23.32 4.59 7.86
C ASP A 346 -22.15 3.62 7.63
N ILE A 347 -21.13 4.02 6.86
CA ILE A 347 -19.90 3.25 6.68
C ILE A 347 -19.13 3.12 7.99
N ILE A 348 -19.07 4.18 8.82
CA ILE A 348 -18.45 4.11 10.16
C ILE A 348 -19.17 3.07 11.03
N ALA A 349 -20.51 3.02 10.98
CA ALA A 349 -21.29 2.04 11.75
C ALA A 349 -21.06 0.59 11.28
N VAL A 350 -20.92 0.38 9.96
CA VAL A 350 -20.56 -0.93 9.39
C VAL A 350 -19.16 -1.33 9.85
N ARG A 351 -18.16 -0.46 9.68
CA ARG A 351 -16.78 -0.72 10.13
C ARG A 351 -16.69 -1.03 11.62
N LYS A 352 -17.47 -0.31 12.45
CA LYS A 352 -17.55 -0.56 13.88
C LYS A 352 -18.04 -1.99 14.18
N SER A 353 -19.10 -2.42 13.50
CA SER A 353 -19.67 -3.76 13.68
C SER A 353 -18.68 -4.85 13.23
N ALA A 354 -18.05 -4.66 12.07
CA ALA A 354 -17.01 -5.55 11.57
C ALA A 354 -15.82 -5.65 12.52
N TYR A 355 -15.36 -4.51 13.05
CA TYR A 355 -14.25 -4.45 14.00
C TYR A 355 -14.58 -5.14 15.33
N GLU A 356 -15.78 -4.92 15.86
CA GLU A 356 -16.24 -5.58 17.08
C GLU A 356 -16.28 -7.11 16.90
N ARG A 357 -16.69 -7.61 15.73
CA ARG A 357 -16.65 -9.04 15.40
C ARG A 357 -15.21 -9.56 15.31
N ILE A 358 -14.36 -8.91 14.51
CA ILE A 358 -12.95 -9.33 14.31
C ILE A 358 -12.22 -9.37 15.66
N SER A 359 -12.35 -8.32 16.48
CA SER A 359 -11.70 -8.25 17.79
C SER A 359 -12.19 -9.32 18.78
N GLN A 360 -13.43 -9.78 18.66
CA GLN A 360 -13.92 -10.93 19.44
C GLN A 360 -13.29 -12.24 18.97
N GLU A 361 -13.13 -12.42 17.66
CA GLU A 361 -12.61 -13.64 17.04
C GLU A 361 -11.09 -13.80 17.21
N GLU A 362 -10.33 -12.69 17.24
CA GLU A 362 -8.87 -12.67 17.41
C GLU A 362 -8.37 -13.51 18.60
N LYS A 363 -9.12 -13.51 19.71
CA LYS A 363 -8.71 -14.16 20.97
C LYS A 363 -8.55 -15.68 20.87
N GLY A 364 -9.13 -16.32 19.85
CA GLY A 364 -9.00 -17.74 19.59
C GLY A 364 -8.57 -18.06 18.16
N ALA A 365 -8.17 -17.04 17.40
CA ALA A 365 -7.79 -17.20 16.01
C ALA A 365 -6.39 -17.80 15.88
N PHE A 366 -6.08 -18.28 14.67
CA PHE A 366 -4.79 -18.89 14.36
C PHE A 366 -3.64 -17.89 14.45
N SER A 367 -2.48 -18.36 14.88
CA SER A 367 -1.23 -17.62 14.92
C SER A 367 -0.14 -18.45 14.23
N PRO A 368 0.57 -17.90 13.24
CA PRO A 368 1.63 -18.61 12.52
C PRO A 368 2.95 -18.68 13.32
N PHE A 369 2.94 -18.31 14.60
CA PHE A 369 4.12 -18.30 15.46
C PHE A 369 4.25 -19.57 16.31
N GLY A 370 5.46 -20.11 16.37
CA GLY A 370 5.84 -21.14 17.31
C GLY A 370 5.96 -20.61 18.76
N PRO A 371 6.24 -21.49 19.73
CA PRO A 371 6.42 -21.11 21.14
C PRO A 371 7.55 -20.12 21.40
N ASP A 372 8.49 -19.96 20.45
CA ASP A 372 9.60 -19.01 20.50
C ASP A 372 9.26 -17.64 19.88
N GLY A 373 8.02 -17.46 19.41
CA GLY A 373 7.54 -16.23 18.78
C GLY A 373 8.02 -16.03 17.34
N LYS A 374 8.56 -17.07 16.69
CA LYS A 374 9.00 -17.02 15.29
C LYS A 374 8.03 -17.74 14.36
N PRO A 375 7.95 -17.36 13.08
CA PRO A 375 7.16 -18.11 12.10
C PRO A 375 7.49 -19.60 12.12
N LEU A 376 6.48 -20.45 11.98
CA LEU A 376 6.62 -21.92 12.07
C LEU A 376 7.60 -22.51 11.05
N ARG A 377 7.68 -21.92 9.86
CA ARG A 377 8.56 -22.33 8.76
C ARG A 377 8.74 -21.19 7.76
N LYS A 378 9.60 -21.38 6.77
CA LYS A 378 9.64 -20.54 5.56
C LYS A 378 8.75 -21.13 4.46
N LEU A 379 8.24 -20.28 3.56
CA LEU A 379 7.45 -20.75 2.42
C LEU A 379 8.26 -21.69 1.50
N SER A 380 9.54 -21.39 1.27
CA SER A 380 10.43 -22.25 0.48
C SER A 380 10.55 -23.68 1.04
N GLU A 381 10.45 -23.86 2.36
CA GLU A 381 10.49 -25.17 3.02
C GLU A 381 9.25 -26.01 2.69
N ARG A 382 8.08 -25.38 2.50
CA ARG A 382 6.86 -26.05 2.01
C ARG A 382 7.06 -26.59 0.60
N ARG A 383 7.57 -25.77 -0.34
CA ARG A 383 7.80 -26.20 -1.73
C ARG A 383 8.73 -27.42 -1.80
N LEU A 384 9.79 -27.43 -0.98
CA LEU A 384 10.69 -28.58 -0.87
C LEU A 384 9.96 -29.84 -0.35
N ALA A 385 9.05 -29.69 0.61
CA ALA A 385 8.25 -30.80 1.11
C ALA A 385 7.30 -31.36 0.03
N GLU A 386 6.63 -30.49 -0.74
CA GLU A 386 5.74 -30.88 -1.84
C GLU A 386 6.51 -31.62 -2.96
N ILE A 387 7.69 -31.12 -3.35
CA ILE A 387 8.56 -31.79 -4.33
C ILE A 387 8.99 -33.17 -3.82
N SER A 388 9.37 -33.26 -2.54
CA SER A 388 9.76 -34.52 -1.91
C SER A 388 8.61 -35.53 -1.89
N GLN A 389 7.40 -35.10 -1.54
CA GLN A 389 6.20 -35.94 -1.55
C GLN A 389 5.84 -36.38 -2.97
N GLY A 390 5.88 -35.47 -3.95
CA GLY A 390 5.68 -35.79 -5.37
C GLY A 390 6.69 -36.82 -5.91
N ALA A 391 7.96 -36.70 -5.50
CA ALA A 391 9.00 -37.67 -5.84
C ALA A 391 8.76 -39.05 -5.18
N GLN A 392 8.29 -39.09 -3.94
CA GLN A 392 7.91 -40.32 -3.25
C GLN A 392 6.70 -41.01 -3.92
N HIS A 393 5.67 -40.24 -4.26
CA HIS A 393 4.51 -40.75 -4.98
C HIS A 393 4.88 -41.29 -6.37
N SER A 394 5.77 -40.60 -7.08
CA SER A 394 6.26 -41.06 -8.39
C SER A 394 7.04 -42.38 -8.28
N ARG A 395 7.88 -42.54 -7.25
CA ARG A 395 8.59 -43.79 -6.96
C ARG A 395 7.63 -44.94 -6.58
N SER A 396 6.59 -44.64 -5.79
CA SER A 396 5.58 -45.64 -5.42
C SER A 396 4.76 -46.13 -6.61
N ARG A 397 4.51 -45.28 -7.61
CA ARG A 397 3.85 -45.66 -8.87
C ARG A 397 4.78 -46.45 -9.79
N SER A 398 6.06 -46.08 -9.89
CA SER A 398 7.01 -46.86 -10.70
C SER A 398 7.24 -48.27 -10.15
N ASP A 399 7.17 -48.45 -8.83
CA ASP A 399 7.28 -49.77 -8.20
C ASP A 399 5.98 -50.60 -8.31
N SER A 400 4.81 -49.97 -8.45
CA SER A 400 3.54 -50.67 -8.70
C SER A 400 3.32 -51.06 -10.17
N ASP A 401 3.81 -50.26 -11.11
CA ASP A 401 3.58 -50.46 -12.55
C ASP A 401 4.60 -51.42 -13.21
N LEU A 402 5.66 -51.81 -12.49
CA LEU A 402 6.57 -52.87 -12.93
C LEU A 402 5.99 -54.30 -12.80
N TRP A 403 4.80 -54.45 -12.22
CA TRP A 403 4.15 -55.77 -12.03
C TRP A 403 2.74 -55.90 -12.63
N ALA A 404 2.16 -54.84 -13.21
CA ALA A 404 0.83 -54.89 -13.83
C ALA A 404 0.88 -54.46 -15.30
N SER A 405 0.92 -55.48 -16.17
CA SER A 405 0.19 -55.60 -17.45
C SER A 405 -0.16 -54.34 -18.24
N GLY A 406 0.24 -54.35 -19.52
CA GLY A 406 -0.06 -53.33 -20.52
C GLY A 406 -1.52 -52.90 -20.60
N VAL A 407 -1.71 -51.62 -20.89
CA VAL A 407 -3.01 -51.01 -21.16
C VAL A 407 -2.88 -50.16 -22.42
N GLU A 408 -3.85 -50.35 -23.30
CA GLU A 408 -4.06 -49.67 -24.58
C GLU A 408 -4.35 -48.17 -24.37
N LEU A 409 -3.90 -47.36 -25.32
CA LEU A 409 -4.20 -45.94 -25.43
C LEU A 409 -5.67 -45.75 -25.85
N GLU A 410 -6.51 -45.27 -24.93
CA GLU A 410 -7.83 -44.72 -25.26
C GLU A 410 -7.71 -43.21 -25.53
N VAL A 411 -8.14 -42.82 -26.73
CA VAL A 411 -8.25 -41.42 -27.17
C VAL A 411 -9.57 -40.87 -26.61
N ILE A 412 -9.50 -39.79 -25.85
CA ILE A 412 -10.68 -39.05 -25.39
C ILE A 412 -10.88 -37.86 -26.32
N GLU A 413 -11.96 -37.89 -27.10
CA GLU A 413 -12.51 -36.75 -27.84
C GLU A 413 -13.26 -35.83 -26.86
N SER A 414 -13.07 -34.52 -27.01
CA SER A 414 -13.72 -33.48 -26.21
C SER A 414 -14.79 -32.77 -27.03
N ASP A 415 -16.06 -32.94 -26.64
CA ASP A 415 -17.17 -32.07 -27.02
C ASP A 415 -17.93 -31.70 -25.74
N GLU A 416 -18.11 -30.39 -25.49
CA GLU A 416 -19.43 -29.76 -25.30
C GLU A 416 -19.26 -28.27 -24.87
N GLU A 417 -19.79 -27.40 -25.73
CA GLU A 417 -20.14 -26.01 -25.45
C GLU A 417 -21.34 -25.96 -24.50
N THR A 418 -21.33 -25.05 -23.53
CA THR A 418 -22.56 -24.63 -22.83
C THR A 418 -22.67 -23.11 -22.71
N ASP A 419 -23.80 -22.61 -23.20
CA ASP A 419 -24.30 -21.23 -23.20
C ASP A 419 -24.45 -20.61 -21.80
N MET A 420 -24.11 -19.33 -21.69
CA MET A 420 -24.32 -18.49 -20.49
C MET A 420 -25.47 -17.49 -20.72
N PRO A 421 -26.44 -17.35 -19.79
CA PRO A 421 -27.57 -16.46 -19.96
C PRO A 421 -27.22 -15.00 -19.65
N THR A 422 -27.76 -14.13 -20.49
CA THR A 422 -27.66 -12.67 -20.47
C THR A 422 -28.88 -12.06 -19.79
N SER A 423 -28.69 -11.41 -18.64
CA SER A 423 -29.39 -10.15 -18.30
C SER A 423 -28.86 -9.55 -16.99
N THR A 424 -28.11 -8.45 -17.12
CA THR A 424 -27.37 -7.69 -16.11
C THR A 424 -28.24 -6.81 -15.19
N GLU A 425 -29.56 -6.88 -15.30
CA GLU A 425 -30.44 -5.86 -14.69
C GLU A 425 -31.16 -6.35 -13.40
N ASP A 426 -31.34 -7.66 -13.22
CA ASP A 426 -31.92 -8.25 -11.99
C ASP A 426 -30.87 -8.64 -10.92
N LEU A 427 -29.59 -8.73 -11.28
CA LEU A 427 -28.47 -8.88 -10.33
C LEU A 427 -28.22 -7.60 -9.50
N ARG A 428 -28.48 -6.41 -10.07
CA ARG A 428 -28.25 -5.13 -9.38
C ARG A 428 -29.18 -4.87 -8.19
N LYS A 429 -30.37 -5.47 -8.17
CA LYS A 429 -31.35 -5.28 -7.08
C LYS A 429 -31.25 -6.32 -5.97
N THR A 430 -30.52 -7.40 -6.20
CA THR A 430 -30.36 -8.50 -5.23
C THR A 430 -28.98 -8.48 -4.54
N LEU A 431 -27.95 -7.88 -5.17
CA LEU A 431 -26.59 -7.78 -4.62
C LEU A 431 -26.31 -6.52 -3.78
N ALA A 432 -27.32 -5.69 -3.50
CA ALA A 432 -27.20 -4.53 -2.62
C ALA A 432 -27.56 -4.82 -1.15
N LYS A 433 -27.75 -6.08 -0.76
CA LYS A 433 -28.21 -6.45 0.58
C LYS A 433 -27.17 -7.02 1.54
N ASP A 434 -26.03 -7.51 1.05
CA ASP A 434 -25.02 -8.17 1.90
C ASP A 434 -23.57 -7.86 1.45
N LEU A 435 -23.27 -6.61 1.06
CA LEU A 435 -21.90 -6.21 0.74
C LEU A 435 -21.02 -6.23 2.01
N VAL A 436 -20.33 -7.36 2.16
CA VAL A 436 -18.87 -7.42 2.03
C VAL A 436 -18.07 -6.81 3.20
N ILE A 437 -17.45 -7.75 3.92
CA ILE A 437 -17.00 -7.71 5.32
C ILE A 437 -18.15 -7.27 6.24
N GLY A 438 -18.93 -8.26 6.68
CA GLY A 438 -20.22 -8.03 7.34
C GLY A 438 -20.17 -7.26 8.65
#